data_AF-E3J4K4-F1
#
_entry.id   AF-E3J4K4-F1
#
_cell.length_a   1.000
_cell.length_b   1.000
_cell.length_c   1.000
_cell.angle_alpha   90.00
_cell.angle_beta   90.00
_cell.angle_gamma   90.00
#
_symmetry.space_group_name_H-M   'P 1'
#
loop_
_entity.id
_entity.type
_entity.pdbx_description
1 polymer ?
#
loop_
_entity_poly.entity_id
_entity_poly.type
_entity_poly.pdbx_seq_one_letter_code
_entity_poly.pdbx_strand_id
1 'polypeptide(L)' 'MSGRAVPFFCPYCGEESLVPDIPEGATGEGHGHWACRSCQRSFRLNLTALASATTVTSTSRPTSTNRPQAITAPEENG' A
#
# COMPACT_ATOMS: atom_id res chain seq x y z
N MET A 1 19.61 -19.63 -16.08
CA MET A 1 18.73 -18.61 -15.46
C MET A 1 17.35 -18.70 -16.09
N SER A 2 16.35 -19.26 -15.40
CA SER A 2 14.94 -19.05 -15.77
C SER A 2 14.16 -18.87 -14.47
N GLY A 3 14.31 -17.69 -13.87
CA GLY A 3 13.47 -17.29 -12.75
C GLY A 3 12.03 -17.17 -13.26
N ARG A 4 11.08 -17.75 -12.53
CA ARG A 4 9.65 -17.57 -12.82
C ARG A 4 9.33 -16.09 -12.58
N ALA A 5 9.32 -15.28 -13.62
CA ALA A 5 8.81 -13.93 -13.53
C ALA A 5 7.34 -14.03 -13.12
N VAL A 6 6.97 -13.34 -12.04
CA VAL A 6 5.58 -13.31 -11.57
C VAL A 6 4.77 -12.51 -12.61
N PRO A 7 3.63 -13.05 -13.09
CA PRO A 7 2.76 -12.31 -14.00
C PRO A 7 2.28 -11.01 -13.35
N PHE A 8 2.21 -9.95 -14.16
CA PHE A 8 1.72 -8.66 -13.70
C PHE A 8 0.18 -8.63 -13.80
N PHE A 9 -0.48 -8.36 -12.69
CA PHE A 9 -1.94 -8.25 -12.65
C PHE A 9 -2.38 -6.80 -12.89
N CYS A 10 -3.41 -6.61 -13.71
CA CYS A 10 -4.05 -5.31 -13.89
C CYS A 10 -4.70 -4.85 -12.58
N PRO A 11 -4.36 -3.66 -12.04
CA PRO A 11 -4.92 -3.19 -10.78
C PRO A 11 -6.43 -2.87 -10.85
N TYR A 12 -7.01 -2.85 -12.05
CA TYR A 12 -8.42 -2.53 -12.26
C TYR A 12 -9.31 -3.75 -12.52
N CYS A 13 -8.85 -4.76 -13.27
CA CYS A 13 -9.66 -5.94 -13.58
C CYS A 13 -9.11 -7.25 -13.01
N GLY A 14 -7.90 -7.24 -12.43
CA GLY A 14 -7.29 -8.45 -11.85
C GLY A 14 -6.78 -9.47 -12.87
N GLU A 15 -6.83 -9.17 -14.16
CA GLU A 15 -6.34 -10.06 -15.22
C GLU A 15 -4.82 -9.96 -15.41
N GLU A 16 -4.19 -11.06 -15.82
CA GLU A 16 -2.73 -11.18 -16.08
C GLU A 16 -2.31 -10.61 -17.44
N SER A 17 -3.25 -10.02 -18.17
CA SER A 17 -3.05 -9.47 -19.52
C SER A 17 -2.41 -8.07 -19.53
N LEU A 18 -1.66 -7.69 -18.48
CA LEU A 18 -0.97 -6.41 -18.36
C LEU A 18 0.45 -6.51 -18.95
N VAL A 19 0.69 -5.81 -20.07
CA VAL A 19 1.93 -5.91 -20.85
C VAL A 19 2.56 -4.56 -21.14
N PRO A 20 3.89 -4.47 -21.35
CA PRO A 20 4.52 -3.25 -21.86
C PRO A 20 3.93 -2.85 -23.22
N ASP A 21 3.82 -1.55 -23.47
CA ASP A 21 3.29 -0.99 -24.70
C ASP A 21 4.26 0.07 -25.25
N ILE A 22 4.43 0.12 -26.58
CA ILE A 22 5.29 1.11 -27.24
C ILE A 22 4.35 2.00 -28.07
N PRO A 23 4.03 3.22 -27.60
CA PRO A 23 3.16 4.12 -28.36
C PRO A 23 3.84 4.57 -29.66
N GLU A 24 3.06 4.60 -30.74
CA GLU A 24 3.56 5.00 -32.05
C GLU A 24 4.03 6.47 -32.04
N GLY A 25 5.22 6.73 -32.58
CA GLY A 25 5.82 8.07 -32.60
C GLY A 25 6.72 8.42 -31.39
N ALA A 26 6.91 7.51 -30.44
CA ALA A 26 7.88 7.70 -29.36
C ALA A 26 9.33 7.53 -29.88
N THR A 27 10.01 8.65 -30.17
CA THR A 27 11.46 8.69 -30.41
C THR A 27 12.20 8.77 -29.09
N GLY A 28 12.51 7.61 -28.54
CA GLY A 28 13.14 7.38 -27.25
C GLY A 28 12.66 6.04 -26.71
N GLU A 29 13.47 5.33 -25.93
CA GLU A 29 13.01 4.08 -25.34
C GLU A 29 11.64 4.29 -24.68
N GLY A 30 10.66 3.47 -25.09
CA GLY A 30 9.28 3.45 -24.58
C GLY A 30 9.22 3.03 -23.12
N HIS A 31 9.86 3.80 -22.25
CA HIS A 31 10.07 3.49 -20.85
C HIS A 31 8.77 3.73 -20.08
N GLY A 32 8.23 2.64 -19.53
CA GLY A 32 7.13 2.70 -18.58
C GLY A 32 5.72 2.77 -19.16
N HIS A 33 5.52 2.67 -20.47
CA HIS A 33 4.17 2.50 -21.03
C HIS A 33 3.71 1.05 -20.92
N TRP A 34 2.49 0.85 -20.44
CA TRP A 34 1.88 -0.47 -20.25
C TRP A 34 0.41 -0.44 -20.64
N ALA A 35 -0.14 -1.55 -21.12
CA ALA A 35 -1.55 -1.69 -21.45
C ALA A 35 -2.10 -3.04 -20.98
N CYS A 36 -3.33 -3.04 -20.44
CA CYS A 36 -4.06 -4.27 -20.18
C CYS A 36 -4.92 -4.63 -21.39
N ARG A 37 -4.73 -5.82 -21.97
CA ARG A 37 -5.49 -6.27 -23.15
C ARG A 37 -6.95 -6.64 -22.83
N SER A 38 -7.25 -7.08 -21.60
CA SER A 38 -8.61 -7.48 -21.21
C SER A 38 -9.54 -6.27 -21.00
N CYS A 39 -9.07 -5.20 -20.36
CA CYS A 39 -9.90 -4.02 -20.05
C CYS A 39 -9.49 -2.75 -20.80
N GLN A 40 -8.54 -2.84 -21.73
CA GLN A 40 -8.06 -1.76 -22.63
C GLN A 40 -7.56 -0.49 -21.93
N ARG A 41 -7.12 -0.58 -20.67
CA ARG A 41 -6.55 0.56 -19.94
C ARG A 41 -5.04 0.64 -20.16
N SER A 42 -4.55 1.87 -20.33
CA SER A 42 -3.12 2.19 -20.45
C SER A 42 -2.57 2.83 -19.17
N PHE A 43 -1.31 2.55 -18.85
CA PHE A 43 -0.60 3.04 -17.67
C PHE A 43 0.75 3.64 -18.08
N ARG A 44 1.24 4.55 -17.25
CA ARG A 44 2.61 5.05 -17.32
C ARG A 44 3.27 4.85 -15.96
N LEU A 45 4.30 4.03 -15.91
CA LEU A 45 5.08 3.71 -14.72
C LEU A 45 6.36 4.54 -14.70
N ASN A 46 6.77 4.95 -13.51
CA ASN A 46 8.05 5.58 -13.28
C ASN A 46 8.70 4.96 -12.03
N LEU A 47 9.95 4.53 -12.14
CA LEU A 47 10.71 4.09 -10.98
C LEU A 47 11.17 5.34 -10.22
N THR A 48 10.65 5.56 -9.03
CA THR A 48 10.97 6.73 -8.20
C THR A 48 12.06 6.42 -7.17
N ALA A 49 11.92 5.32 -6.46
CA ALA A 49 12.88 4.83 -5.47
C ALA A 49 12.65 3.32 -5.21
N LEU A 50 13.62 2.68 -4.57
CA LEU A 50 13.45 1.35 -3.99
C LEU A 50 12.73 1.50 -2.64
N ALA A 51 11.61 0.79 -2.46
CA ALA A 51 10.93 0.78 -1.17
C ALA A 51 11.81 0.04 -0.14
N SER A 52 12.29 0.74 0.88
CA SER A 52 12.89 0.12 2.06
C SER A 52 11.77 -0.36 2.99
N ALA A 53 11.90 -1.57 3.54
CA ALA A 53 10.94 -2.10 4.49
C ALA A 53 11.04 -1.34 5.82
N THR A 54 10.35 -0.21 5.95
CA THR A 54 10.12 0.43 7.24
C THR A 54 8.94 -0.27 7.89
N THR A 55 9.19 -1.24 8.77
CA THR A 55 8.18 -1.77 9.67
C THR A 55 7.74 -0.64 10.60
N VAL A 56 6.64 0.02 10.27
CA VAL A 56 6.01 0.97 11.18
C VAL A 56 5.34 0.14 12.27
N THR A 57 6.06 -0.10 13.37
CA THR A 57 5.47 -0.66 14.59
C THR A 57 4.39 0.31 15.07
N SER A 58 3.14 -0.04 14.78
CA SER A 58 1.98 0.69 15.27
C SER A 58 1.86 0.38 16.77
N THR A 59 2.55 1.15 17.61
CA THR A 59 2.35 1.09 19.07
C THR A 59 0.94 1.61 19.36
N SER A 60 -0.02 0.70 19.43
CA SER A 60 -1.36 0.99 19.95
C SER A 60 -1.20 1.44 21.41
N ARG A 61 -1.45 2.72 21.68
CA ARG A 61 -1.46 3.31 23.01
C ARG A 61 -2.53 2.61 23.86
N PRO A 62 -2.20 1.95 24.99
CA PRO A 62 -3.23 1.42 25.86
C PRO A 62 -3.95 2.60 26.53
N THR A 63 -5.27 2.63 26.37
CA THR A 63 -6.17 3.59 27.02
C THR A 63 -6.12 3.36 28.53
N SER A 64 -5.51 4.28 29.27
CA SER A 64 -5.55 4.27 30.73
C SER A 64 -6.93 4.78 31.18
N THR A 65 -7.81 3.87 31.59
CA THR A 65 -9.08 4.19 32.25
C THR A 65 -8.77 4.72 33.65
N ASN A 66 -8.79 6.04 33.80
CA ASN A 66 -8.66 6.69 35.09
C ASN A 66 -10.03 6.61 35.81
N ARG A 67 -10.16 5.67 36.75
CA ARG A 67 -11.32 5.56 37.66
C ARG A 67 -11.05 6.45 38.88
N PRO A 68 -11.83 7.51 39.14
CA PRO A 68 -11.63 8.32 40.34
C PRO A 68 -11.97 7.48 41.58
N GLN A 69 -11.03 7.41 42.53
CA GLN A 69 -11.28 6.90 43.88
C GLN A 69 -12.22 7.88 44.60
N ALA A 70 -13.42 7.41 44.94
CA ALA A 70 -14.29 8.12 45.85
C ALA A 70 -13.63 8.16 47.24
N ILE A 71 -13.26 9.37 47.63
CA ILE A 71 -12.85 9.77 48.96
C ILE A 71 -14.09 9.72 49.87
N THR A 72 -14.17 8.74 50.77
CA THR A 72 -15.07 8.80 51.92
C THR A 72 -14.32 9.42 53.10
N ALA A 73 -14.72 10.62 53.50
CA ALA A 73 -14.28 11.29 54.71
C ALA A 73 -14.95 10.66 55.97
N PRO A 74 -14.41 10.89 57.18
CA PRO A 74 -14.80 10.18 58.39
C PRO A 74 -15.77 11.01 59.25
N GLU A 75 -16.89 10.46 59.73
CA GLU A 75 -17.60 10.98 60.90
C GLU A 75 -18.45 9.87 61.55
N GLU A 76 -17.95 9.28 62.63
CA GLU A 76 -18.79 8.77 63.72
C GLU A 76 -18.12 9.17 65.05
N ASN A 77 -18.72 10.13 65.76
CA ASN A 77 -18.43 10.42 67.16
C ASN A 77 -19.73 10.16 67.93
N GLY A 78 -19.62 9.33 68.97
CA GLY A 78 -20.66 9.08 69.95
C GLY A 78 -20.68 10.12 71.07
#